data_AF-A0A410QGK3-F1
#
_entry.id   AF-A0A410QGK3-F1
#
_cell.length_a   1.000
_cell.length_b   1.000
_cell.length_c   1.000
_cell.angle_alpha   90.00
_cell.angle_beta   90.00
_cell.angle_gamma   90.00
#
_symmetry.space_group_name_H-M   'P 1'
#
loop_
_entity.id
_entity.type
_entity.pdbx_description
1 polymer ?
#
loop_
_entity_poly.entity_id
_entity_poly.type
_entity_poly.pdbx_seq_one_letter_code
_entity_poly.pdbx_strand_id
1 'polypeptide(L)'
;MFVSSSDFVNAEGINANSVMTFYGQEKVEFNAKLCIMNMAVHGLNAKIKSGDEANSFYHDAHNLEGSCDYVMANPPFNVDKVKAESTQNAGRLPFGLPGVNQKKEVSNANYLWISYFYAYLNDSGRAGFVMAASATDSGNKDREIRKQLIQTGHVDCLMSVANNFFYKVSLPCSLWFFDKGKKEELKDKVLFIDSRNYYTVVDRTLNEWSEWQMKNLNAIVWLYRGEKGKYAKLLQDYWTQIINDCKELDTEFESVSVLLKGYGEKLKPLRVQILDIIKNAEDINQLLPLNDLLKKYTTELNASLKALCEYGDGLEKGEAKEFAKSIDETASTWDRFKKSVSASIEEVVSQIKACRTVIKEAKWLTEKFGDGTYTDVLGLCKVATIDEIEEKNWSLTPGAYVGVARVEEDDENFEERMTEIHKELLTLQAEANQLMDIISANFEELGI
;
A
#
# COMPACT_ATOMS: atom_id res chain seq x y z
N MET A 1 -5.35 -13.22 -3.44
CA MET A 1 -6.81 -12.99 -3.30
C MET A 1 -7.42 -13.99 -2.33
N PHE A 2 -7.62 -15.27 -2.67
CA PHE A 2 -8.24 -16.23 -1.73
C PHE A 2 -7.51 -16.37 -0.37
N VAL A 3 -6.18 -16.55 -0.39
CA VAL A 3 -5.38 -16.60 0.84
C VAL A 3 -5.54 -15.31 1.66
N SER A 4 -5.38 -14.15 1.01
CA SER A 4 -5.56 -12.84 1.66
C SER A 4 -6.96 -12.65 2.25
N SER A 5 -8.02 -13.16 1.59
CA SER A 5 -9.38 -13.15 2.14
C SER A 5 -9.49 -14.04 3.37
N SER A 6 -8.84 -15.21 3.37
CA SER A 6 -8.77 -16.06 4.54
C SER A 6 -8.02 -15.40 5.70
N ASP A 7 -6.87 -14.78 5.44
CA ASP A 7 -6.08 -14.09 6.46
C ASP A 7 -6.89 -12.95 7.09
N PHE A 8 -7.63 -12.19 6.28
CA PHE A 8 -8.55 -11.16 6.76
C PHE A 8 -9.64 -11.71 7.69
N VAL A 9 -10.30 -12.81 7.30
CA VAL A 9 -11.36 -13.43 8.12
C VAL A 9 -10.80 -14.05 9.40
N ASN A 10 -9.62 -14.66 9.33
CA ASN A 10 -8.92 -15.23 10.48
C ASN A 10 -8.46 -14.17 11.48
N ALA A 11 -8.02 -13.00 11.00
CA ALA A 11 -7.66 -11.86 11.85
C ALA A 11 -8.85 -11.33 12.67
N GLU A 12 -10.07 -11.49 12.18
CA GLU A 12 -11.32 -11.19 12.89
C GLU A 12 -11.79 -12.35 13.80
N GLY A 13 -10.96 -13.37 13.99
CA GLY A 13 -11.23 -14.50 14.90
C GLY A 13 -12.16 -15.57 14.32
N ILE A 14 -12.48 -15.50 13.02
CA ILE A 14 -13.36 -16.46 12.35
C ILE A 14 -12.50 -17.44 11.55
N ASN A 15 -12.73 -18.74 11.71
CA ASN A 15 -12.01 -19.74 10.90
C ASN A 15 -12.55 -19.73 9.45
N ALA A 16 -11.76 -19.22 8.51
CA ALA A 16 -12.15 -19.07 7.11
C ALA A 16 -12.65 -20.38 6.47
N ASN A 17 -12.06 -21.53 6.79
CA ASN A 17 -12.47 -22.84 6.25
C ASN A 17 -13.87 -23.28 6.69
N SER A 18 -14.36 -22.73 7.81
CA SER A 18 -15.68 -23.08 8.34
C SER A 18 -16.81 -22.21 7.77
N VAL A 19 -16.49 -21.05 7.18
CA VAL A 19 -17.48 -20.04 6.76
C VAL A 19 -17.38 -19.64 5.29
N MET A 20 -16.29 -19.95 4.59
CA MET A 20 -16.09 -19.60 3.18
C MET A 20 -16.04 -20.82 2.28
N THR A 21 -16.56 -20.69 1.06
CA THR A 21 -16.31 -21.63 -0.04
C THR A 21 -15.68 -20.88 -1.20
N PHE A 22 -14.47 -21.29 -1.60
CA PHE A 22 -13.74 -20.64 -2.70
C PHE A 22 -14.02 -21.32 -4.04
N TYR A 23 -14.38 -20.53 -5.04
CA TYR A 23 -14.55 -20.96 -6.43
C TYR A 23 -13.60 -20.16 -7.32
N GLY A 24 -12.76 -20.85 -8.09
CA GLY A 24 -11.79 -20.23 -8.99
C GLY A 24 -11.83 -20.82 -10.39
N GLN A 25 -11.48 -20.01 -11.38
CA GLN A 25 -11.49 -20.39 -12.79
C GLN A 25 -10.23 -19.83 -13.46
N GLU A 26 -9.36 -20.71 -13.97
CA GLU A 26 -8.07 -20.35 -14.57
C GLU A 26 -7.82 -21.17 -15.85
N LYS A 27 -7.75 -20.50 -16.99
CA LYS A 27 -7.59 -21.16 -18.30
C LYS A 27 -6.30 -21.97 -18.41
N VAL A 28 -5.19 -21.45 -17.88
CA VAL A 28 -3.88 -22.10 -17.98
C VAL A 28 -3.75 -23.15 -16.88
N GLU A 29 -3.81 -24.43 -17.25
CA GLU A 29 -3.79 -25.55 -16.30
C GLU A 29 -2.60 -25.51 -15.33
N PHE A 30 -1.43 -25.07 -15.80
CA PHE A 30 -0.25 -24.93 -14.94
C PHE A 30 -0.48 -23.92 -13.81
N ASN A 31 -1.05 -22.75 -14.11
CA ASN A 31 -1.38 -21.73 -13.11
C ASN A 31 -2.45 -22.23 -12.14
N ALA A 32 -3.43 -23.01 -12.62
CA ALA A 32 -4.44 -23.61 -11.77
C ALA A 32 -3.83 -24.60 -10.77
N LYS A 33 -2.86 -25.42 -11.20
CA LYS A 33 -2.11 -26.32 -10.29
C LYS A 33 -1.35 -25.55 -9.21
N LEU A 34 -0.69 -24.45 -9.57
CA LEU A 34 -0.03 -23.57 -8.60
C LEU A 34 -1.04 -22.96 -7.61
N CYS A 35 -2.21 -22.52 -8.10
CA CYS A 35 -3.28 -22.02 -7.25
C CYS A 35 -3.76 -23.09 -6.26
N ILE A 36 -4.01 -24.32 -6.71
CA ILE A 36 -4.43 -25.44 -5.85
C ILE A 36 -3.36 -25.74 -4.80
N MET A 37 -2.08 -25.79 -5.18
CA MET A 37 -0.96 -25.98 -4.24
C MET A 37 -0.91 -24.86 -3.21
N ASN A 38 -1.06 -23.60 -3.65
CA ASN A 38 -1.08 -22.45 -2.75
C ASN A 38 -2.24 -22.56 -1.75
N MET A 39 -3.45 -22.90 -2.20
CA MET A 39 -4.58 -23.11 -1.30
C MET A 39 -4.30 -24.23 -0.29
N ALA A 40 -3.75 -25.35 -0.73
CA ALA A 40 -3.42 -26.49 0.13
C ALA A 40 -2.38 -26.14 1.22
N VAL A 41 -1.33 -25.41 0.87
CA VAL A 41 -0.29 -24.96 1.84
C VAL A 41 -0.87 -24.05 2.91
N HIS A 42 -1.85 -23.22 2.55
CA HIS A 42 -2.58 -22.38 3.50
C HIS A 42 -3.76 -23.10 4.18
N GLY A 43 -3.90 -24.41 3.98
CA GLY A 43 -4.95 -25.22 4.58
C GLY A 43 -6.35 -24.92 4.06
N LEU A 44 -6.49 -24.29 2.90
CA LEU A 44 -7.75 -23.85 2.32
C LEU A 44 -8.29 -24.83 1.28
N ASN A 45 -9.61 -25.07 1.32
CA ASN A 45 -10.31 -25.85 0.30
C ASN A 45 -10.93 -24.94 -0.76
N ALA A 46 -10.57 -25.15 -2.03
CA ALA A 46 -11.11 -24.38 -3.15
C ALA A 46 -11.50 -25.29 -4.32
N LYS A 47 -12.61 -24.95 -4.99
CA LYS A 47 -13.05 -25.57 -6.24
C LYS A 47 -12.47 -24.79 -7.40
N ILE A 48 -11.34 -25.26 -7.93
CA ILE A 48 -10.65 -24.62 -9.06
C ILE A 48 -10.94 -25.39 -10.35
N LYS A 49 -11.48 -24.69 -11.36
CA LYS A 49 -11.68 -25.20 -12.72
C LYS A 49 -10.55 -24.72 -13.62
N SER A 50 -10.10 -25.58 -14.53
CA SER A 50 -8.96 -25.26 -15.41
C SER A 50 -9.11 -25.76 -16.84
N GLY A 51 -8.26 -25.25 -17.74
CA GLY A 51 -8.26 -25.64 -19.16
C GLY A 51 -9.26 -24.82 -19.98
N ASP A 52 -9.70 -25.37 -21.11
CA ASP A 52 -10.59 -24.62 -22.03
C ASP A 52 -11.97 -24.39 -21.40
N GLU A 53 -12.50 -25.34 -20.61
CA GLU A 53 -13.74 -25.15 -19.84
C GLU A 53 -13.65 -24.01 -18.83
N ALA A 54 -12.44 -23.60 -18.46
CA ALA A 54 -12.17 -22.48 -17.57
C ALA A 54 -11.92 -21.16 -18.32
N ASN A 55 -12.12 -21.11 -19.64
CA ASN A 55 -12.09 -19.84 -20.36
C ASN A 55 -13.36 -19.02 -20.08
N SER A 56 -13.26 -18.06 -19.16
CA SER A 56 -14.42 -17.29 -18.67
C SER A 56 -15.16 -16.51 -19.75
N PHE A 57 -14.49 -16.20 -20.87
CA PHE A 57 -15.16 -15.55 -22.01
C PHE A 57 -16.25 -16.41 -22.65
N TYR A 58 -16.13 -17.73 -22.55
CA TYR A 58 -16.99 -18.68 -23.26
C TYR A 58 -17.72 -19.65 -22.33
N HIS A 59 -17.32 -19.74 -21.06
CA HIS A 59 -17.87 -20.70 -20.11
C HIS A 59 -18.08 -20.09 -18.73
N ASP A 60 -19.22 -20.40 -18.11
CA ASP A 60 -19.42 -20.32 -16.67
C ASP A 60 -19.15 -21.70 -16.07
N ALA A 61 -17.88 -21.96 -15.72
CA ALA A 61 -17.44 -23.31 -15.37
C ALA A 61 -18.08 -23.84 -14.08
N HIS A 62 -18.62 -22.94 -13.25
CA HIS A 62 -19.21 -23.27 -11.96
C HIS A 62 -20.73 -23.00 -11.89
N ASN A 63 -21.31 -22.35 -12.91
CA ASN A 63 -22.72 -21.95 -12.96
C ASN A 63 -23.11 -21.06 -11.76
N LEU A 64 -22.34 -20.00 -11.52
CA LEU A 64 -22.45 -19.14 -10.33
C LEU A 64 -23.17 -17.81 -10.57
N GLU A 65 -23.75 -17.60 -11.75
CA GLU A 65 -24.52 -16.39 -12.03
C GLU A 65 -25.56 -16.13 -10.91
N GLY A 66 -25.58 -14.91 -10.38
CA GLY A 66 -26.46 -14.48 -9.30
C GLY A 66 -26.24 -15.13 -7.93
N SER A 67 -25.14 -15.87 -7.72
CA SER A 67 -24.97 -16.73 -6.54
C SER A 67 -23.87 -16.29 -5.56
N CYS A 68 -22.95 -15.43 -5.99
CA CYS A 68 -21.76 -15.08 -5.20
C CYS A 68 -22.00 -13.92 -4.23
N ASP A 69 -21.58 -14.10 -2.96
CA ASP A 69 -21.51 -13.01 -1.97
C ASP A 69 -20.37 -12.04 -2.28
N TYR A 70 -19.23 -12.58 -2.74
CA TYR A 70 -18.03 -11.81 -3.05
C TYR A 70 -17.41 -12.24 -4.37
N VAL A 71 -17.01 -11.27 -5.19
CA VAL A 71 -16.21 -11.49 -6.40
C VAL A 71 -14.96 -10.63 -6.33
N MET A 72 -13.78 -11.25 -6.44
CA MET A 72 -12.50 -10.55 -6.49
C MET A 72 -11.68 -11.02 -7.67
N ALA A 73 -11.14 -10.08 -8.45
CA ALA A 73 -10.38 -10.42 -9.64
C ALA A 73 -9.36 -9.36 -10.04
N ASN A 74 -8.27 -9.82 -10.66
CA ASN A 74 -7.37 -9.01 -11.47
C ASN A 74 -7.25 -9.72 -12.82
N PRO A 75 -8.24 -9.56 -13.71
CA PRO A 75 -8.27 -10.29 -14.97
C PRO A 75 -7.24 -9.73 -15.96
N PRO A 76 -6.90 -10.46 -17.03
CA PRO A 76 -6.07 -9.92 -18.09
C PRO A 76 -6.74 -8.71 -18.75
N PHE A 77 -6.01 -7.61 -18.85
CA PHE A 77 -6.49 -6.36 -19.46
C PHE A 77 -6.38 -6.41 -20.98
N ASN A 78 -7.30 -5.70 -21.66
CA ASN A 78 -7.24 -5.42 -23.09
C ASN A 78 -7.08 -6.69 -23.95
N VAL A 79 -7.78 -7.78 -23.59
CA VAL A 79 -7.70 -9.04 -24.32
C VAL A 79 -8.35 -8.91 -25.68
N ASP A 80 -7.58 -9.15 -26.74
CA ASP A 80 -8.05 -9.15 -28.12
C ASP A 80 -8.53 -10.54 -28.57
N LYS A 81 -9.14 -10.58 -29.77
CA LYS A 81 -9.56 -11.83 -30.46
C LYS A 81 -10.60 -12.66 -29.72
N VAL A 82 -11.35 -12.03 -28.79
CA VAL A 82 -12.48 -12.66 -28.10
C VAL A 82 -13.68 -12.76 -29.05
N LYS A 83 -14.22 -13.97 -29.26
CA LYS A 83 -15.29 -14.23 -30.23
C LYS A 83 -16.65 -13.79 -29.69
N ALA A 84 -17.29 -12.86 -30.40
CA ALA A 84 -18.54 -12.23 -29.97
C ALA A 84 -19.70 -13.23 -29.83
N GLU A 85 -19.87 -14.13 -30.80
CA GLU A 85 -20.95 -15.14 -30.79
C GLU A 85 -20.82 -16.11 -29.61
N SER A 86 -19.62 -16.64 -29.37
CA SER A 86 -19.33 -17.54 -28.25
C SER A 86 -19.58 -16.86 -26.90
N THR A 87 -19.16 -15.59 -26.78
CA THR A 87 -19.41 -14.80 -25.58
C THR A 87 -20.89 -14.50 -25.37
N GLN A 88 -21.63 -14.17 -26.42
CA GLN A 88 -23.07 -13.94 -26.31
C GLN A 88 -23.82 -15.22 -25.88
N ASN A 89 -23.43 -16.37 -26.42
CA ASN A 89 -24.00 -17.66 -26.04
C ASN A 89 -23.68 -18.05 -24.59
N ALA A 90 -22.55 -17.57 -24.06
CA ALA A 90 -22.11 -17.86 -22.69
C ALA A 90 -22.84 -17.02 -21.61
N GLY A 91 -23.71 -16.08 -21.99
CA GLY A 91 -24.51 -15.29 -21.05
C GLY A 91 -23.70 -14.32 -20.18
N ARG A 92 -24.20 -14.00 -18.98
CA ARG A 92 -23.60 -13.07 -18.00
C ARG A 92 -23.38 -11.63 -18.53
N LEU A 93 -24.23 -11.21 -19.47
CA LEU A 93 -24.21 -9.89 -20.10
C LEU A 93 -25.47 -9.09 -19.73
N PRO A 94 -25.69 -8.74 -18.45
CA PRO A 94 -26.92 -8.09 -18.00
C PRO A 94 -27.17 -6.71 -18.66
N PHE A 95 -26.11 -6.09 -19.20
CA PHE A 95 -26.16 -4.79 -19.88
C PHE A 95 -25.90 -4.89 -21.39
N GLY A 96 -25.90 -6.13 -21.92
CA GLY A 96 -25.62 -6.41 -23.32
C GLY A 96 -24.14 -6.57 -23.66
N LEU A 97 -23.88 -6.93 -24.92
CA LEU A 97 -22.55 -7.18 -25.44
C LEU A 97 -21.81 -5.86 -25.73
N PRO A 98 -20.50 -5.76 -25.43
CA PRO A 98 -19.67 -4.63 -25.90
C PRO A 98 -19.63 -4.55 -27.43
N GLY A 99 -19.03 -3.49 -27.96
CA GLY A 99 -18.90 -3.31 -29.41
C GLY A 99 -18.27 -4.52 -30.09
N VAL A 100 -18.71 -4.84 -31.32
CA VAL A 100 -18.17 -5.95 -32.12
C VAL A 100 -17.52 -5.38 -33.38
N ASN A 101 -16.29 -5.80 -33.66
CA ASN A 101 -15.55 -5.36 -34.84
C ASN A 101 -15.93 -6.17 -36.09
N GLN A 102 -15.37 -5.77 -37.26
CA GLN A 102 -15.64 -6.44 -38.55
C GLN A 102 -15.24 -7.92 -38.58
N LYS A 103 -14.35 -8.37 -37.70
CA LYS A 103 -13.90 -9.77 -37.58
C LYS A 103 -14.81 -10.60 -36.66
N LYS A 104 -15.96 -10.06 -36.23
CA LYS A 104 -16.88 -10.66 -35.25
C LYS A 104 -16.21 -10.92 -33.89
N GLU A 105 -15.28 -10.03 -33.52
CA GLU A 105 -14.59 -10.07 -32.24
C GLU A 105 -15.05 -8.91 -31.36
N VAL A 106 -15.10 -9.13 -30.05
CA VAL A 106 -15.43 -8.09 -29.08
C VAL A 106 -14.32 -7.04 -29.09
N SER A 107 -14.70 -5.77 -29.25
CA SER A 107 -13.79 -4.64 -29.39
C SER A 107 -13.13 -4.22 -28.07
N ASN A 108 -13.75 -4.53 -26.94
CA ASN A 108 -13.18 -4.27 -25.62
C ASN A 108 -13.58 -5.36 -24.61
N ALA A 109 -12.67 -6.30 -24.35
CA ALA A 109 -12.92 -7.39 -23.41
C ALA A 109 -12.97 -6.95 -21.94
N ASN A 110 -12.50 -5.74 -21.59
CA ASN A 110 -12.60 -5.24 -20.20
C ASN A 110 -14.08 -5.16 -19.76
N TYR A 111 -14.97 -4.77 -20.66
CA TYR A 111 -16.41 -4.69 -20.38
C TYR A 111 -17.10 -6.05 -20.32
N LEU A 112 -16.48 -7.12 -20.84
CA LEU A 112 -16.92 -8.48 -20.55
C LEU A 112 -16.63 -8.83 -19.10
N TRP A 113 -15.40 -8.59 -18.63
CA TRP A 113 -15.03 -8.84 -17.23
C TRP A 113 -15.91 -8.09 -16.25
N ILE A 114 -16.09 -6.77 -16.47
CA ILE A 114 -16.96 -5.93 -15.65
C ILE A 114 -18.39 -6.50 -15.58
N SER A 115 -18.95 -6.90 -16.74
CA SER A 115 -20.29 -7.49 -16.81
C SER A 115 -20.37 -8.84 -16.09
N TYR A 116 -19.39 -9.71 -16.29
CA TYR A 116 -19.34 -11.03 -15.66
C TYR A 116 -19.25 -10.92 -14.14
N PHE A 117 -18.36 -10.07 -13.62
CA PHE A 117 -18.23 -9.87 -12.18
C PHE A 117 -19.52 -9.38 -11.55
N TYR A 118 -20.23 -8.45 -12.21
CA TYR A 118 -21.53 -8.00 -11.75
C TYR A 118 -22.61 -9.09 -11.83
N ALA A 119 -22.63 -9.88 -12.91
CA ALA A 119 -23.60 -10.95 -13.12
C ALA A 119 -23.49 -12.07 -12.06
N TYR A 120 -22.28 -12.36 -11.58
CA TYR A 120 -22.07 -13.37 -10.53
C TYR A 120 -22.63 -12.97 -9.16
N LEU A 121 -22.79 -11.68 -8.86
CA LEU A 121 -23.21 -11.23 -7.53
C LEU A 121 -24.68 -11.57 -7.26
N ASN A 122 -24.97 -12.12 -6.08
CA ASN A 122 -26.33 -12.20 -5.54
C ASN A 122 -26.88 -10.82 -5.13
N ASP A 123 -28.11 -10.74 -4.64
CA ASP A 123 -28.80 -9.47 -4.34
C ASP A 123 -28.11 -8.60 -3.27
N SER A 124 -27.23 -9.17 -2.46
CA SER A 124 -26.42 -8.45 -1.46
C SER A 124 -24.92 -8.50 -1.74
N GLY A 125 -24.53 -9.05 -2.89
CA GLY A 125 -23.15 -9.37 -3.21
C GLY A 125 -22.29 -8.13 -3.46
N ARG A 126 -20.99 -8.26 -3.21
CA ARG A 126 -19.98 -7.23 -3.41
C ARG A 126 -18.87 -7.69 -4.33
N ALA A 127 -18.36 -6.79 -5.17
CA ALA A 127 -17.18 -7.07 -5.96
C ALA A 127 -16.07 -6.06 -5.68
N GLY A 128 -14.82 -6.51 -5.76
CA GLY A 128 -13.63 -5.67 -5.74
C GLY A 128 -12.62 -6.19 -6.76
N PHE A 129 -12.35 -5.42 -7.82
CA PHE A 129 -11.52 -5.90 -8.91
C PHE A 129 -10.68 -4.79 -9.54
N VAL A 130 -9.57 -5.20 -10.16
CA VAL A 130 -8.64 -4.30 -10.84
C VAL A 130 -9.02 -4.22 -12.31
N MET A 131 -9.00 -3.01 -12.90
CA MET A 131 -9.21 -2.77 -14.33
C MET A 131 -8.19 -1.80 -14.89
N ALA A 132 -7.92 -1.90 -16.19
CA ALA A 132 -7.19 -0.86 -16.92
C ALA A 132 -7.87 0.51 -16.73
N ALA A 133 -7.10 1.57 -16.53
CA ALA A 133 -7.65 2.91 -16.32
C ALA A 133 -8.55 3.36 -17.48
N SER A 134 -8.27 2.94 -18.73
CA SER A 134 -9.11 3.24 -19.89
C SER A 134 -10.53 2.68 -19.82
N ALA A 135 -10.81 1.73 -18.91
CA ALA A 135 -12.16 1.22 -18.73
C ALA A 135 -13.10 2.25 -18.09
N THR A 136 -12.58 3.25 -17.37
CA THR A 136 -13.41 4.23 -16.66
C THR A 136 -14.06 5.25 -17.59
N ASP A 137 -13.49 5.50 -18.77
CA ASP A 137 -13.95 6.54 -19.70
C ASP A 137 -14.10 6.08 -21.16
N SER A 138 -13.97 4.78 -21.44
CA SER A 138 -14.15 4.27 -22.79
C SER A 138 -15.52 4.64 -23.39
N GLY A 139 -15.53 4.95 -24.69
CA GLY A 139 -16.69 5.48 -25.40
C GLY A 139 -17.62 4.43 -26.02
N ASN A 140 -18.54 4.88 -26.87
CA ASN A 140 -19.43 4.02 -27.66
C ASN A 140 -20.26 3.05 -26.81
N LYS A 141 -20.34 1.76 -27.21
CA LYS A 141 -21.10 0.71 -26.52
C LYS A 141 -20.66 0.51 -25.07
N ASP A 142 -19.39 0.72 -24.77
CA ASP A 142 -18.86 0.58 -23.42
C ASP A 142 -19.44 1.65 -22.48
N ARG A 143 -19.58 2.88 -22.98
CA ARG A 143 -20.26 3.96 -22.25
C ARG A 143 -21.72 3.62 -21.96
N GLU A 144 -22.42 3.02 -22.92
CA GLU A 144 -23.82 2.60 -22.72
C GLU A 144 -23.94 1.49 -21.66
N ILE A 145 -23.02 0.51 -21.66
CA ILE A 145 -22.95 -0.50 -20.60
C ILE A 145 -22.65 0.14 -19.25
N ARG A 146 -21.66 1.03 -19.20
CA ARG A 146 -21.28 1.75 -17.98
C ARG A 146 -22.44 2.59 -17.45
N LYS A 147 -23.17 3.29 -18.33
CA LYS A 147 -24.39 4.03 -17.98
C LYS A 147 -25.41 3.13 -17.30
N GLN A 148 -25.78 2.00 -17.92
CA GLN A 148 -26.74 1.06 -17.34
C GLN A 148 -26.28 0.49 -16.00
N LEU A 149 -24.98 0.17 -15.90
CA LEU A 149 -24.37 -0.28 -14.65
C LEU A 149 -24.46 0.79 -13.54
N ILE A 150 -24.11 2.05 -13.83
CA ILE A 150 -24.20 3.16 -12.86
C ILE A 150 -25.65 3.38 -12.43
N GLN A 151 -26.59 3.34 -13.37
CA GLN A 151 -28.02 3.52 -13.11
C GLN A 151 -28.63 2.42 -12.22
N THR A 152 -27.94 1.29 -12.02
CA THR A 152 -28.36 0.29 -11.02
C THR A 152 -28.20 0.79 -9.57
N GLY A 153 -27.35 1.81 -9.35
CA GLY A 153 -26.98 2.30 -8.02
C GLY A 153 -25.97 1.40 -7.27
N HIS A 154 -25.51 0.31 -7.88
CA HIS A 154 -24.62 -0.67 -7.24
C HIS A 154 -23.13 -0.36 -7.40
N VAL A 155 -22.75 0.61 -8.24
CA VAL A 155 -21.36 1.09 -8.27
C VAL A 155 -21.11 1.85 -6.97
N ASP A 156 -20.16 1.38 -6.15
CA ASP A 156 -19.95 1.91 -4.80
C ASP A 156 -18.79 2.89 -4.75
N CYS A 157 -17.59 2.42 -5.13
CA CYS A 157 -16.37 3.19 -5.07
C CYS A 157 -15.46 2.90 -6.26
N LEU A 158 -14.78 3.94 -6.77
CA LEU A 158 -13.73 3.87 -7.78
C LEU A 158 -12.45 4.48 -7.22
N MET A 159 -11.33 3.82 -7.45
CA MET A 159 -10.02 4.29 -6.97
C MET A 159 -8.98 4.27 -8.08
N SER A 160 -8.33 5.41 -8.33
CA SER A 160 -7.19 5.52 -9.24
C SER A 160 -5.91 5.13 -8.53
N VAL A 161 -5.16 4.20 -9.11
CA VAL A 161 -3.90 3.70 -8.55
C VAL A 161 -2.72 4.36 -9.27
N ALA A 162 -1.64 4.67 -8.53
CA ALA A 162 -0.41 5.17 -9.14
C ALA A 162 0.21 4.14 -10.09
N ASN A 163 1.14 4.58 -10.92
CA ASN A 163 1.95 3.66 -11.71
C ASN A 163 2.85 2.80 -10.79
N ASN A 164 3.46 1.76 -11.37
CA ASN A 164 4.45 0.91 -10.69
C ASN A 164 3.91 0.05 -9.53
N PHE A 165 2.60 -0.19 -9.46
CA PHE A 165 2.00 -1.16 -8.52
C PHE A 165 2.02 -2.62 -9.02
N PHE A 166 2.50 -2.87 -10.24
CA PHE A 166 2.66 -4.22 -10.80
C PHE A 166 4.13 -4.53 -11.09
N TYR A 167 4.57 -5.73 -10.73
CA TYR A 167 5.96 -6.16 -10.90
C TYR A 167 6.46 -6.27 -12.34
N LYS A 168 5.57 -6.46 -13.33
CA LYS A 168 5.96 -6.80 -14.72
C LYS A 168 5.56 -5.77 -15.77
N VAL A 169 4.62 -4.88 -15.46
CA VAL A 169 4.05 -3.92 -16.42
C VAL A 169 3.73 -2.61 -15.73
N SER A 170 4.14 -1.48 -16.30
CA SER A 170 3.70 -0.16 -15.81
C SER A 170 2.47 0.28 -16.60
N LEU A 171 1.31 -0.24 -16.22
CA LEU A 171 0.02 0.11 -16.82
C LEU A 171 -0.85 0.82 -15.77
N PRO A 172 -1.38 2.02 -16.07
CA PRO A 172 -2.35 2.67 -15.20
C PRO A 172 -3.57 1.78 -14.98
N CYS A 173 -3.95 1.59 -13.73
CA CYS A 173 -5.12 0.80 -13.36
C CYS A 173 -6.03 1.57 -12.39
N SER A 174 -7.22 1.03 -12.22
CA SER A 174 -8.22 1.48 -11.27
C SER A 174 -8.79 0.29 -10.51
N LEU A 175 -9.15 0.51 -9.25
CA LEU A 175 -9.93 -0.44 -8.47
C LEU A 175 -11.40 -0.08 -8.56
N TRP A 176 -12.22 -1.08 -8.82
CA TRP A 176 -13.66 -0.97 -8.96
C TRP A 176 -14.34 -1.76 -7.85
N PHE A 177 -15.31 -1.14 -7.20
CA PHE A 177 -16.09 -1.76 -6.16
C PHE A 177 -17.58 -1.70 -6.47
N PHE A 178 -18.23 -2.87 -6.39
CA PHE A 178 -19.67 -3.01 -6.46
C PHE A 178 -20.23 -3.40 -5.10
N ASP A 179 -21.40 -2.87 -4.78
CA ASP A 179 -22.19 -3.26 -3.60
C ASP A 179 -23.67 -3.30 -3.98
N LYS A 180 -24.23 -4.51 -4.16
CA LYS A 180 -25.68 -4.66 -4.40
C LYS A 180 -26.49 -4.48 -3.11
N GLY A 181 -25.84 -4.66 -1.94
CA GLY A 181 -26.41 -4.38 -0.61
C GLY A 181 -26.21 -2.93 -0.15
N LYS A 182 -25.95 -2.01 -1.07
CA LYS A 182 -25.69 -0.59 -0.75
C LYS A 182 -26.92 0.05 -0.12
N LYS A 183 -26.69 0.85 0.93
CA LYS A 183 -27.75 1.57 1.64
C LYS A 183 -28.50 2.53 0.71
N GLU A 184 -29.79 2.71 0.95
CA GLU A 184 -30.67 3.48 0.06
C GLU A 184 -30.18 4.90 -0.16
N GLU A 185 -29.70 5.57 0.90
CA GLU A 185 -29.17 6.94 0.87
C GLU A 185 -27.83 7.12 0.12
N LEU A 186 -27.23 6.02 -0.31
CA LEU A 186 -25.99 5.98 -1.09
C LEU A 186 -26.21 5.45 -2.52
N LYS A 187 -27.39 4.91 -2.86
CA LYS A 187 -27.64 4.33 -4.19
C LYS A 187 -27.47 5.33 -5.32
N ASP A 188 -27.74 6.61 -5.07
CA ASP A 188 -27.61 7.70 -6.02
C ASP A 188 -26.20 8.31 -6.08
N LYS A 189 -25.22 7.74 -5.36
CA LYS A 189 -23.88 8.31 -5.18
C LYS A 189 -22.78 7.34 -5.54
N VAL A 190 -21.60 7.82 -5.93
CA VAL A 190 -20.39 7.02 -6.09
C VAL A 190 -19.24 7.75 -5.40
N LEU A 191 -18.44 7.02 -4.63
CA LEU A 191 -17.21 7.55 -4.04
C LEU A 191 -16.06 7.42 -5.05
N PHE A 192 -15.42 8.54 -5.35
CA PHE A 192 -14.20 8.59 -6.15
C PHE A 192 -13.00 8.86 -5.25
N ILE A 193 -11.96 8.05 -5.37
CA ILE A 193 -10.68 8.20 -4.67
C ILE A 193 -9.55 8.27 -5.70
N ASP A 194 -8.69 9.26 -5.59
CA ASP A 194 -7.48 9.38 -6.38
C ASP A 194 -6.26 9.23 -5.47
N SER A 195 -5.72 8.01 -5.39
CA SER A 195 -4.55 7.72 -4.57
C SER A 195 -3.26 7.77 -5.37
N ARG A 196 -3.26 8.37 -6.58
CA ARG A 196 -2.07 8.41 -7.44
C ARG A 196 -0.90 9.17 -6.83
N ASN A 197 -1.16 10.02 -5.84
CA ASN A 197 -0.15 10.78 -5.08
C ASN A 197 0.00 10.29 -3.63
N TYR A 198 -0.56 9.12 -3.28
CA TYR A 198 -0.53 8.58 -1.92
C TYR A 198 -0.10 7.11 -1.95
N TYR A 199 1.21 6.90 -1.81
CA TYR A 199 1.88 5.60 -1.89
C TYR A 199 3.29 5.71 -1.27
N THR A 200 3.89 4.55 -0.99
CA THR A 200 5.30 4.41 -0.63
C THR A 200 6.09 3.93 -1.83
N VAL A 201 7.23 4.56 -2.10
CA VAL A 201 8.19 4.09 -3.10
C VAL A 201 9.01 2.98 -2.47
N VAL A 202 8.99 1.78 -3.05
CA VAL A 202 9.84 0.66 -2.62
C VAL A 202 11.18 0.73 -3.32
N ASP A 203 11.14 0.90 -4.65
CA ASP A 203 12.31 1.12 -5.50
C ASP A 203 11.93 1.91 -6.77
N ARG A 204 12.86 2.03 -7.73
CA ARG A 204 12.62 2.79 -8.97
C ARG A 204 11.48 2.22 -9.85
N THR A 205 11.13 0.96 -9.64
CA THR A 205 10.21 0.15 -10.44
C THR A 205 8.95 -0.29 -9.70
N LEU A 206 8.93 -0.18 -8.37
CA LEU A 206 7.84 -0.66 -7.52
C LEU A 206 7.39 0.40 -6.52
N ASN A 207 6.08 0.66 -6.53
CA ASN A 207 5.36 1.37 -5.50
C ASN A 207 4.46 0.38 -4.73
N GLU A 208 4.18 0.70 -3.48
CA GLU A 208 3.21 -0.02 -2.65
C GLU A 208 2.37 0.92 -1.80
N TRP A 209 1.33 0.39 -1.16
CA TRP A 209 0.73 1.04 0.00
C TRP A 209 1.24 0.35 1.26
N SER A 210 1.76 1.15 2.20
CA SER A 210 2.03 0.65 3.53
C SER A 210 0.74 0.20 4.22
N GLU A 211 0.85 -0.59 5.29
CA GLU A 211 -0.31 -1.02 6.07
C GLU A 211 -1.16 0.16 6.55
N TRP A 212 -0.51 1.22 7.02
CA TRP A 212 -1.17 2.45 7.48
C TRP A 212 -1.81 3.23 6.35
N GLN A 213 -1.19 3.29 5.17
CA GLN A 213 -1.80 3.91 3.98
C GLN A 213 -3.06 3.16 3.53
N MET A 214 -3.04 1.82 3.54
CA MET A 214 -4.23 1.01 3.25
C MET A 214 -5.35 1.25 4.28
N LYS A 215 -5.01 1.31 5.58
CA LYS A 215 -5.97 1.65 6.64
C LYS A 215 -6.57 3.04 6.44
N ASN A 216 -5.77 4.03 6.06
CA ASN A 216 -6.21 5.39 5.78
C ASN A 216 -7.15 5.45 4.57
N LEU A 217 -6.85 4.73 3.48
CA LEU A 217 -7.73 4.64 2.32
C LEU A 217 -9.07 3.96 2.68
N ASN A 218 -9.03 2.90 3.49
CA ASN A 218 -10.24 2.25 3.99
C ASN A 218 -11.08 3.19 4.88
N ALA A 219 -10.44 4.03 5.69
CA ALA A 219 -11.12 5.01 6.51
C ALA A 219 -11.97 6.00 5.70
N ILE A 220 -11.52 6.42 4.51
CA ILE A 220 -12.32 7.25 3.60
C ILE A 220 -13.64 6.55 3.25
N VAL A 221 -13.58 5.26 2.92
CA VAL A 221 -14.76 4.44 2.58
C VAL A 221 -15.67 4.23 3.80
N TRP A 222 -15.10 3.98 4.99
CA TRP A 222 -15.87 3.84 6.23
C TRP A 222 -16.63 5.12 6.55
N LEU A 223 -15.98 6.28 6.48
CA LEU A 223 -16.60 7.57 6.75
C LEU A 223 -17.70 7.86 5.73
N TYR A 224 -17.47 7.61 4.43
CA TYR A 224 -18.48 7.71 3.39
C TYR A 224 -19.72 6.84 3.70
N ARG A 225 -19.52 5.64 4.23
CA ARG A 225 -20.60 4.71 4.63
C ARG A 225 -21.22 5.00 6.00
N GLY A 226 -20.72 6.00 6.72
CA GLY A 226 -21.14 6.37 8.07
C GLY A 226 -20.64 5.44 9.18
N GLU A 227 -19.62 4.62 8.92
CA GLU A 227 -19.06 3.62 9.84
C GLU A 227 -18.06 4.25 10.84
N LYS A 228 -18.49 5.28 11.58
CA LYS A 228 -17.63 6.08 12.50
C LYS A 228 -16.92 5.24 13.57
N GLY A 229 -17.51 4.11 13.98
CA GLY A 229 -16.88 3.20 14.94
C GLY A 229 -15.59 2.56 14.42
N LYS A 230 -15.50 2.23 13.13
CA LYS A 230 -14.27 1.69 12.53
C LYS A 230 -13.18 2.76 12.44
N TYR A 231 -13.55 3.99 12.10
CA TYR A 231 -12.64 5.14 12.11
C TYR A 231 -12.07 5.39 13.52
N ALA A 232 -12.92 5.41 14.54
CA ALA A 232 -12.49 5.59 15.93
C ALA A 232 -11.54 4.47 16.39
N LYS A 233 -11.80 3.21 16.00
CA LYS A 233 -10.89 2.09 16.26
C LYS A 233 -9.52 2.32 15.60
N LEU A 234 -9.48 2.78 14.35
CA LEU A 234 -8.21 3.07 13.67
C LEU A 234 -7.41 4.17 14.38
N LEU A 235 -8.05 5.23 14.88
CA LEU A 235 -7.36 6.24 15.69
C LEU A 235 -6.77 5.64 16.97
N GLN A 236 -7.49 4.70 17.60
CA GLN A 236 -6.99 3.96 18.75
C GLN A 236 -5.82 3.03 18.40
N ASP A 237 -5.84 2.42 17.22
CA ASP A 237 -4.74 1.59 16.72
C ASP A 237 -3.48 2.44 16.49
N TYR A 238 -3.61 3.62 15.88
CA TYR A 238 -2.51 4.59 15.74
C TYR A 238 -1.95 5.01 17.10
N TRP A 239 -2.84 5.41 18.01
CA TRP A 239 -2.47 5.77 19.38
C TRP A 239 -1.65 4.67 20.04
N THR A 240 -2.16 3.44 19.99
CA THR A 240 -1.53 2.29 20.64
C THR A 240 -0.17 1.99 20.05
N GLN A 241 -0.05 2.02 18.71
CA GLN A 241 1.23 1.80 18.04
C GLN A 241 2.26 2.86 18.44
N ILE A 242 1.93 4.16 18.33
CA ILE A 242 2.85 5.26 18.64
C ILE A 242 3.34 5.18 20.09
N ILE A 243 2.43 4.91 21.04
CA ILE A 243 2.79 4.76 22.44
C ILE A 243 3.72 3.56 22.67
N ASN A 244 3.49 2.44 22.00
CA ASN A 244 4.35 1.25 22.13
C ASN A 244 5.74 1.52 21.52
N ASP A 245 5.79 2.05 20.30
CA ASP A 245 7.05 2.41 19.63
C ASP A 245 7.88 3.36 20.50
N CYS A 246 7.25 4.40 21.07
CA CYS A 246 7.99 5.34 21.91
C CYS A 246 8.44 4.75 23.26
N LYS A 247 7.75 3.74 23.81
CA LYS A 247 8.20 3.03 25.01
C LYS A 247 9.39 2.13 24.72
N GLU A 248 9.40 1.46 23.57
CA GLU A 248 10.55 0.68 23.12
C GLU A 248 11.75 1.60 22.88
N LEU A 249 11.53 2.72 22.18
CA LEU A 249 12.56 3.75 21.97
C LEU A 249 13.12 4.32 23.27
N ASP A 250 12.32 4.48 24.34
CA ASP A 250 12.83 4.99 25.62
C ASP A 250 13.93 4.09 26.21
N THR A 251 13.79 2.77 26.04
CA THR A 251 14.80 1.80 26.49
C THR A 251 16.07 1.94 25.66
N GLU A 252 15.92 2.09 24.35
CA GLU A 252 17.04 2.30 23.44
C GLU A 252 17.74 3.66 23.64
N PHE A 253 16.99 4.70 23.97
CA PHE A 253 17.52 6.03 24.29
C PHE A 253 18.43 5.99 25.51
N GLU A 254 18.07 5.23 26.54
CA GLU A 254 18.94 5.00 27.69
C GLU A 254 20.22 4.28 27.27
N SER A 255 20.10 3.21 26.49
CA SER A 255 21.23 2.41 25.99
C SER A 255 22.25 3.27 25.21
N VAL A 256 21.78 4.03 24.21
CA VAL A 256 22.67 4.90 23.43
C VAL A 256 23.20 6.09 24.22
N SER A 257 22.46 6.59 25.22
CA SER A 257 22.95 7.66 26.10
C SER A 257 24.15 7.19 26.92
N VAL A 258 24.22 5.92 27.33
CA VAL A 258 25.39 5.35 28.00
C VAL A 258 26.58 5.28 27.03
N LEU A 259 26.35 4.76 25.82
CA LEU A 259 27.38 4.61 24.78
C LEU A 259 27.96 5.95 24.30
N LEU A 260 27.17 7.02 24.33
CA LEU A 260 27.62 8.35 23.92
C LEU A 260 28.43 9.08 25.01
N LYS A 261 28.50 8.56 26.24
CA LYS A 261 29.11 9.27 27.38
C LYS A 261 28.55 10.71 27.46
N GLY A 262 29.30 11.65 28.05
CA GLY A 262 28.91 13.06 28.16
C GLY A 262 28.67 13.80 26.83
N TYR A 263 28.83 13.17 25.67
CA TYR A 263 28.44 13.75 24.38
C TYR A 263 26.92 13.72 24.16
N GLY A 264 26.19 12.85 24.86
CA GLY A 264 24.73 12.73 24.76
C GLY A 264 23.92 13.69 25.64
N GLU A 265 24.53 14.64 26.36
CA GLU A 265 23.82 15.49 27.34
C GLU A 265 22.64 16.28 26.74
N LYS A 266 22.75 16.68 25.46
CA LYS A 266 21.69 17.40 24.75
C LYS A 266 20.48 16.51 24.40
N LEU A 267 20.61 15.19 24.44
CA LEU A 267 19.52 14.24 24.19
C LEU A 267 18.57 14.14 25.38
N LYS A 268 19.08 14.30 26.61
CA LYS A 268 18.30 14.20 27.85
C LYS A 268 17.06 15.11 27.87
N PRO A 269 17.14 16.43 27.59
CA PRO A 269 15.96 17.29 27.59
C PRO A 269 14.95 16.94 26.49
N LEU A 270 15.40 16.39 25.35
CA LEU A 270 14.51 15.94 24.27
C LEU A 270 13.75 14.67 24.69
N ARG A 271 14.45 13.71 25.30
CA ARG A 271 13.85 12.49 25.85
C ARG A 271 12.78 12.82 26.90
N VAL A 272 13.06 13.75 27.82
CA VAL A 272 12.09 14.19 28.84
C VAL A 272 10.83 14.77 28.19
N GLN A 273 10.96 15.58 27.15
CA GLN A 273 9.81 16.14 26.42
C GLN A 273 8.99 15.05 25.72
N ILE A 274 9.65 14.08 25.10
CA ILE A 274 8.98 12.93 24.45
C ILE A 274 8.16 12.15 25.49
N LEU A 275 8.77 11.82 26.64
CA LEU A 275 8.09 11.10 27.72
C LEU A 275 6.93 11.88 28.34
N ASP A 276 7.07 13.20 28.47
CA ASP A 276 6.00 14.06 28.99
C ASP A 276 4.77 14.04 28.07
N ILE A 277 4.97 14.15 26.75
CA ILE A 277 3.87 14.05 25.78
C ILE A 277 3.18 12.69 25.87
N ILE A 278 3.94 11.60 25.86
CA ILE A 278 3.41 10.23 25.93
C ILE A 278 2.57 10.02 27.19
N LYS A 279 3.00 10.60 28.31
CA LYS A 279 2.33 10.45 29.61
C LYS A 279 1.03 11.24 29.70
N ASN A 280 1.01 12.44 29.11
CA ASN A 280 -0.07 13.41 29.32
C ASN A 280 -1.07 13.46 28.15
N ALA A 281 -0.76 12.86 27.01
CA ALA A 281 -1.69 12.84 25.89
C ALA A 281 -2.96 12.04 26.27
N GLU A 282 -4.08 12.49 25.75
CA GLU A 282 -5.43 11.91 25.86
C GLU A 282 -6.01 11.57 24.48
N ASP A 283 -5.53 12.22 23.42
CA ASP A 283 -5.95 11.96 22.03
C ASP A 283 -4.80 12.04 21.02
N ILE A 284 -4.99 11.40 19.86
CA ILE A 284 -3.98 11.24 18.81
C ILE A 284 -3.34 12.57 18.36
N ASN A 285 -4.07 13.69 18.37
CA ASN A 285 -3.54 14.97 17.92
C ASN A 285 -2.43 15.48 18.85
N GLN A 286 -2.50 15.15 20.13
CA GLN A 286 -1.48 15.51 21.12
C GLN A 286 -0.20 14.67 20.97
N LEU A 287 -0.25 13.54 20.26
CA LEU A 287 0.93 12.74 19.91
C LEU A 287 1.62 13.23 18.64
N LEU A 288 0.95 13.96 17.75
CA LEU A 288 1.53 14.41 16.47
C LEU A 288 2.82 15.24 16.60
N PRO A 289 2.99 16.12 17.61
CA PRO A 289 4.25 16.85 17.83
C PRO A 289 5.47 15.95 18.06
N LEU A 290 5.27 14.66 18.40
CA LEU A 290 6.36 13.70 18.54
C LEU A 290 7.15 13.53 17.24
N ASN A 291 6.55 13.69 16.06
CA ASN A 291 7.28 13.59 14.79
C ASN A 291 8.48 14.55 14.75
N ASP A 292 8.26 15.81 15.14
CA ASP A 292 9.28 16.85 15.07
C ASP A 292 10.30 16.71 16.20
N LEU A 293 9.87 16.28 17.39
CA LEU A 293 10.77 15.98 18.51
C LEU A 293 11.67 14.79 18.21
N LEU A 294 11.13 13.72 17.64
CA LEU A 294 11.88 12.55 17.21
C LEU A 294 12.85 12.90 16.08
N LYS A 295 12.46 13.76 15.12
CA LYS A 295 13.39 14.30 14.11
C LYS A 295 14.55 15.04 14.76
N LYS A 296 14.26 15.96 15.70
CA LYS A 296 15.28 16.71 16.45
C LYS A 296 16.19 15.77 17.26
N TYR A 297 15.62 14.74 17.88
CA TYR A 297 16.38 13.71 18.61
C TYR A 297 17.36 13.00 17.66
N THR A 298 16.91 12.55 16.50
CA THR A 298 17.78 11.95 15.47
C THR A 298 18.91 12.88 15.04
N THR A 299 18.62 14.16 14.80
CA THR A 299 19.65 15.14 14.43
C THR A 299 20.71 15.27 15.52
N GLU A 300 20.29 15.43 16.78
CA GLU A 300 21.21 15.56 17.91
C GLU A 300 21.96 14.25 18.20
N LEU A 301 21.33 13.10 17.99
CA LEU A 301 21.93 11.77 18.18
C LEU A 301 23.09 11.57 17.20
N ASN A 302 22.87 11.91 15.93
CA ASN A 302 23.92 11.86 14.91
C ASN A 302 25.05 12.87 15.18
N ALA A 303 24.71 14.08 15.64
CA ALA A 303 25.72 15.07 16.03
C ALA A 303 26.57 14.60 17.23
N SER A 304 25.93 13.96 18.21
CA SER A 304 26.59 13.39 19.40
C SER A 304 27.53 12.24 19.01
N LEU A 305 27.09 11.34 18.13
CA LEU A 305 27.93 10.26 17.58
C LEU A 305 29.14 10.85 16.86
N LYS A 306 28.93 11.85 16.00
CA LYS A 306 30.00 12.51 15.26
C LYS A 306 31.05 13.12 16.19
N ALA A 307 30.61 13.86 17.22
CA ALA A 307 31.52 14.46 18.19
C ALA A 307 32.31 13.42 19.01
N LEU A 308 31.67 12.31 19.41
CA LEU A 308 32.34 11.19 20.06
C LEU A 308 33.42 10.58 19.13
N CYS A 309 33.06 10.36 17.86
CA CYS A 309 33.96 9.80 16.87
C CYS A 309 35.17 10.69 16.62
N GLU A 310 34.95 11.98 16.39
CA GLU A 310 36.01 12.97 16.14
C GLU A 310 36.98 13.07 17.33
N TYR A 311 36.48 13.01 18.55
CA TYR A 311 37.34 13.01 19.74
C TYR A 311 38.23 11.77 19.79
N GLY A 312 37.66 10.56 19.68
CA GLY A 312 38.46 9.35 19.78
C GLY A 312 39.38 9.11 18.59
N ASP A 313 39.01 9.55 17.38
CA ASP A 313 39.88 9.54 16.19
C ASP A 313 41.10 10.48 16.38
N GLY A 314 40.97 11.52 17.22
CA GLY A 314 42.04 12.47 17.54
C GLY A 314 43.02 12.02 18.62
N LEU A 315 42.76 10.89 19.30
CA LEU A 315 43.60 10.35 20.37
C LEU A 315 44.72 9.44 19.83
N GLU A 316 45.82 9.30 20.58
CA GLU A 316 46.81 8.28 20.26
C GLU A 316 46.23 6.86 20.43
N LYS A 317 46.71 5.88 19.67
CA LYS A 317 46.14 4.52 19.61
C LYS A 317 45.94 3.85 20.98
N GLY A 318 46.85 4.08 21.93
CA GLY A 318 46.74 3.55 23.30
C GLY A 318 45.64 4.25 24.10
N GLU A 319 45.59 5.59 24.01
CA GLU A 319 44.59 6.42 24.69
C GLU A 319 43.19 6.21 24.13
N ALA A 320 43.04 6.08 22.82
CA ALA A 320 41.76 5.80 22.15
C ALA A 320 41.17 4.45 22.60
N LYS A 321 42.04 3.45 22.82
CA LYS A 321 41.63 2.14 23.35
C LYS A 321 41.16 2.24 24.81
N GLU A 322 41.90 2.93 25.66
CA GLU A 322 41.51 3.13 27.06
C GLU A 322 40.25 3.99 27.18
N PHE A 323 40.09 4.98 26.30
CA PHE A 323 38.87 5.77 26.19
C PHE A 323 37.66 4.91 25.81
N ALA A 324 37.78 4.06 24.78
CA ALA A 324 36.73 3.11 24.41
C ALA A 324 36.36 2.18 25.58
N LYS A 325 37.36 1.63 26.28
CA LYS A 325 37.17 0.80 27.48
C LYS A 325 36.49 1.51 28.63
N SER A 326 36.66 2.82 28.74
CA SER A 326 35.99 3.63 29.77
C SER A 326 34.49 3.80 29.52
N ILE A 327 34.01 3.45 28.32
CA ILE A 327 32.60 3.51 27.92
C ILE A 327 32.01 2.09 27.88
N ASP A 328 32.75 1.17 27.24
CA ASP A 328 32.40 -0.24 27.12
C ASP A 328 33.63 -1.08 27.45
N GLU A 329 33.62 -1.74 28.61
CA GLU A 329 34.74 -2.55 29.10
C GLU A 329 35.14 -3.67 28.14
N THR A 330 34.23 -4.12 27.27
CA THR A 330 34.48 -5.17 26.28
C THR A 330 35.25 -4.66 25.06
N ALA A 331 35.43 -3.34 24.92
CA ALA A 331 36.12 -2.72 23.80
C ALA A 331 37.59 -3.17 23.69
N SER A 332 37.94 -3.77 22.55
CA SER A 332 39.31 -4.22 22.28
C SER A 332 40.17 -3.16 21.56
N THR A 333 39.55 -2.37 20.68
CA THR A 333 40.17 -1.31 19.87
C THR A 333 39.15 -0.21 19.62
N TRP A 334 39.63 1.01 19.38
CA TRP A 334 38.78 2.16 19.04
C TRP A 334 37.91 1.90 17.81
N ASP A 335 38.49 1.39 16.71
CA ASP A 335 37.75 1.16 15.45
C ASP A 335 36.57 0.18 15.63
N ARG A 336 36.74 -0.87 16.45
CA ARG A 336 35.66 -1.83 16.72
C ARG A 336 34.57 -1.22 17.58
N PHE A 337 34.95 -0.46 18.61
CA PHE A 337 34.01 0.27 19.45
C PHE A 337 33.20 1.27 18.60
N LYS A 338 33.87 2.11 17.81
CA LYS A 338 33.25 3.06 16.88
C LYS A 338 32.24 2.37 15.96
N LYS A 339 32.64 1.27 15.31
CA LYS A 339 31.74 0.50 14.45
C LYS A 339 30.52 -0.04 15.20
N SER A 340 30.70 -0.53 16.43
CA SER A 340 29.61 -1.05 17.25
C SER A 340 28.62 0.04 17.66
N VAL A 341 29.11 1.17 18.15
CA VAL A 341 28.27 2.30 18.57
C VAL A 341 27.53 2.91 17.37
N SER A 342 28.21 3.06 16.23
CA SER A 342 27.58 3.50 14.99
C SER A 342 26.43 2.57 14.58
N ALA A 343 26.63 1.24 14.64
CA ALA A 343 25.57 0.28 14.34
C ALA A 343 24.39 0.36 15.31
N SER A 344 24.65 0.49 16.62
CA SER A 344 23.58 0.69 17.61
C SER A 344 22.78 1.98 17.36
N ILE A 345 23.46 3.08 17.03
CA ILE A 345 22.79 4.34 16.74
C ILE A 345 22.01 4.27 15.43
N GLU A 346 22.54 3.64 14.39
CA GLU A 346 21.81 3.40 13.13
C GLU A 346 20.51 2.62 13.36
N GLU A 347 20.54 1.61 14.23
CA GLU A 347 19.34 0.84 14.61
C GLU A 347 18.30 1.73 15.31
N VAL A 348 18.70 2.53 16.29
CA VAL A 348 17.79 3.48 16.96
C VAL A 348 17.24 4.51 15.98
N VAL A 349 18.06 5.03 15.06
CA VAL A 349 17.58 5.95 14.02
C VAL A 349 16.56 5.28 13.10
N SER A 350 16.75 4.00 12.78
CA SER A 350 15.80 3.20 12.00
C SER A 350 14.45 3.06 12.72
N GLN A 351 14.48 2.73 14.01
CA GLN A 351 13.27 2.62 14.85
C GLN A 351 12.56 3.98 15.01
N ILE A 352 13.31 5.07 15.20
CA ILE A 352 12.75 6.42 15.21
C ILE A 352 12.06 6.71 13.87
N LYS A 353 12.70 6.37 12.73
CA LYS A 353 12.12 6.59 11.40
C LYS A 353 10.80 5.80 11.24
N ALA A 354 10.76 4.54 11.68
CA ALA A 354 9.55 3.73 11.65
C ALA A 354 8.41 4.36 12.46
N CYS A 355 8.66 4.76 13.71
CA CYS A 355 7.71 5.46 14.57
C CYS A 355 7.20 6.76 13.93
N ARG A 356 8.12 7.58 13.38
CA ARG A 356 7.78 8.81 12.67
C ARG A 356 6.88 8.57 11.46
N THR A 357 7.10 7.49 10.70
CA THR A 357 6.21 7.12 9.59
C THR A 357 4.78 6.89 10.06
N VAL A 358 4.58 6.17 11.18
CA VAL A 358 3.24 5.97 11.76
C VAL A 358 2.59 7.30 12.16
N ILE A 359 3.34 8.21 12.80
CA ILE A 359 2.85 9.53 13.19
C ILE A 359 2.49 10.38 11.95
N LYS A 360 3.30 10.34 10.89
CA LYS A 360 3.03 11.03 9.62
C LYS A 360 1.72 10.54 8.98
N GLU A 361 1.47 9.23 8.98
CA GLU A 361 0.24 8.67 8.44
C GLU A 361 -0.99 8.97 9.32
N ALA A 362 -0.83 8.99 10.65
CA ALA A 362 -1.87 9.45 11.57
C ALA A 362 -2.24 10.91 11.32
N LYS A 363 -1.23 11.79 11.21
CA LYS A 363 -1.38 13.21 10.89
C LYS A 363 -2.08 13.39 9.55
N TRP A 364 -1.65 12.67 8.51
CA TRP A 364 -2.25 12.74 7.18
C TRP A 364 -3.75 12.44 7.22
N LEU A 365 -4.17 11.48 8.06
CA LEU A 365 -5.57 11.11 8.22
C LEU A 365 -6.37 12.15 9.02
N THR A 366 -5.84 12.60 10.16
CA THR A 366 -6.57 13.52 11.06
C THR A 366 -6.65 14.94 10.52
N GLU A 367 -5.68 15.39 9.72
CA GLU A 367 -5.77 16.68 9.02
C GLU A 367 -6.94 16.74 8.04
N LYS A 368 -7.34 15.60 7.47
CA LYS A 368 -8.40 15.50 6.46
C LYS A 368 -9.76 15.15 7.06
N PHE A 369 -9.77 14.33 8.11
CA PHE A 369 -10.99 13.71 8.65
C PHE A 369 -11.06 13.73 10.18
N GLY A 370 -10.38 14.66 10.85
CA GLY A 370 -10.21 14.65 12.31
C GLY A 370 -11.50 14.74 13.14
N ASP A 371 -12.61 15.20 12.55
CA ASP A 371 -13.93 15.21 13.20
C ASP A 371 -14.68 13.88 13.07
N GLY A 372 -14.07 12.89 12.40
CA GLY A 372 -14.68 11.58 12.14
C GLY A 372 -15.90 11.66 11.23
N THR A 373 -15.96 12.66 10.34
CA THR A 373 -17.01 12.81 9.33
C THR A 373 -16.40 12.86 7.93
N TYR A 374 -17.10 12.28 6.96
CA TYR A 374 -16.68 12.37 5.57
C TYR A 374 -16.78 13.82 5.07
N THR A 375 -15.74 14.26 4.38
CA THR A 375 -15.74 15.48 3.57
C THR A 375 -15.04 15.22 2.24
N ASP A 376 -15.45 15.91 1.18
CA ASP A 376 -14.69 15.95 -0.07
C ASP A 376 -13.32 16.58 0.22
N VAL A 377 -12.26 15.99 -0.33
CA VAL A 377 -10.88 16.47 -0.22
C VAL A 377 -10.32 16.65 -1.61
N LEU A 378 -10.00 17.89 -1.97
CA LEU A 378 -9.45 18.25 -3.29
C LEU A 378 -8.21 17.39 -3.60
N GLY A 379 -8.20 16.80 -4.80
CA GLY A 379 -7.12 15.93 -5.27
C GLY A 379 -7.07 14.53 -4.65
N LEU A 380 -7.97 14.19 -3.72
CA LEU A 380 -7.97 12.90 -3.03
C LEU A 380 -9.31 12.17 -3.13
N CYS A 381 -10.42 12.76 -2.70
CA CYS A 381 -11.70 12.06 -2.72
C CYS A 381 -12.90 12.99 -2.91
N LYS A 382 -13.92 12.48 -3.61
CA LYS A 382 -15.19 13.16 -3.84
C LYS A 382 -16.33 12.17 -3.92
N VAL A 383 -17.46 12.48 -3.28
CA VAL A 383 -18.73 11.82 -3.57
C VAL A 383 -19.42 12.56 -4.70
N ALA A 384 -19.80 11.85 -5.76
CA ALA A 384 -20.58 12.41 -6.86
C ALA A 384 -21.91 11.67 -7.02
N THR A 385 -22.95 12.42 -7.33
CA THR A 385 -24.28 11.91 -7.66
C THR A 385 -24.30 11.29 -9.06
N ILE A 386 -25.29 10.45 -9.35
CA ILE A 386 -25.52 9.92 -10.70
C ILE A 386 -25.70 11.06 -11.72
N ASP A 387 -26.35 12.16 -11.34
CA ASP A 387 -26.55 13.33 -12.19
C ASP A 387 -25.21 14.01 -12.55
N GLU A 388 -24.32 14.21 -11.56
CA GLU A 388 -22.95 14.72 -11.82
C GLU A 388 -22.14 13.78 -12.72
N ILE A 389 -22.36 12.47 -12.61
CA ILE A 389 -21.72 11.46 -13.46
C ILE A 389 -22.28 11.52 -14.89
N GLU A 390 -23.58 11.74 -15.06
CA GLU A 390 -24.23 11.93 -16.37
C GLU A 390 -23.67 13.19 -17.07
N GLU A 391 -23.53 14.31 -16.36
CA GLU A 391 -22.91 15.54 -16.87
C GLU A 391 -21.47 15.32 -17.37
N LYS A 392 -20.75 14.37 -16.76
CA LYS A 392 -19.41 13.94 -17.17
C LYS A 392 -19.43 12.79 -18.18
N ASN A 393 -20.52 12.66 -18.92
CA ASN A 393 -20.71 11.67 -19.99
C ASN A 393 -20.47 10.22 -19.50
N TRP A 394 -20.93 9.95 -18.28
CA TRP A 394 -20.81 8.66 -17.60
C TRP A 394 -19.37 8.24 -17.29
N SER A 395 -18.39 9.15 -17.33
CA SER A 395 -17.00 8.81 -16.97
C SER A 395 -16.90 8.41 -15.49
N LEU A 396 -16.16 7.37 -15.19
CA LEU A 396 -15.87 6.92 -13.82
C LEU A 396 -14.42 7.21 -13.42
N THR A 397 -13.71 8.11 -14.11
CA THR A 397 -12.31 8.44 -13.84
C THR A 397 -12.19 9.32 -12.58
N PRO A 398 -11.66 8.83 -11.44
CA PRO A 398 -11.61 9.59 -10.18
C PRO A 398 -10.99 10.98 -10.29
N GLY A 399 -9.89 11.13 -11.04
CA GLY A 399 -9.23 12.41 -11.26
C GLY A 399 -10.13 13.49 -11.89
N ALA A 400 -11.17 13.11 -12.64
CA ALA A 400 -12.13 14.06 -13.21
C ALA A 400 -13.11 14.64 -12.17
N TYR A 401 -13.20 14.03 -10.99
CA TYR A 401 -14.09 14.42 -9.89
C TYR A 401 -13.33 15.16 -8.80
N VAL A 402 -12.18 14.62 -8.38
CA VAL A 402 -11.43 15.18 -7.23
C VAL A 402 -10.62 16.42 -7.59
N GLY A 403 -10.38 16.68 -8.88
CA GLY A 403 -9.53 17.78 -9.33
C GLY A 403 -8.03 17.53 -9.08
N VAL A 404 -7.23 18.58 -9.13
CA VAL A 404 -5.78 18.51 -8.90
C VAL A 404 -5.47 19.35 -7.66
N ALA A 405 -5.04 18.71 -6.58
CA ALA A 405 -4.41 19.41 -5.47
C ALA A 405 -3.04 19.94 -5.91
N ARG A 406 -2.63 21.11 -5.40
CA ARG A 406 -1.23 21.51 -5.52
C ARG A 406 -0.40 20.49 -4.73
N VAL A 407 0.59 19.90 -5.39
CA VAL A 407 1.59 19.09 -4.69
C VAL A 407 2.45 20.09 -3.92
N GLU A 408 2.24 20.17 -2.61
CA GLU A 408 3.28 20.71 -1.73
C GLU A 408 4.37 19.65 -1.70
N GLU A 409 5.52 19.93 -2.31
CA GLU A 409 6.70 19.10 -2.15
C GLU A 409 7.09 19.17 -0.68
N ASP A 410 6.90 18.08 0.06
CA ASP A 410 7.42 17.96 1.41
C ASP A 410 8.94 17.86 1.29
N ASP A 411 9.65 18.94 1.69
CA ASP A 411 11.11 19.02 1.69
C ASP A 411 11.75 17.81 2.39
N GLU A 412 11.06 17.20 3.37
CA GLU A 412 11.55 15.98 4.04
C GLU A 412 11.58 14.77 3.10
N ASN A 413 10.59 14.61 2.22
CA ASN A 413 10.56 13.50 1.27
C ASN A 413 11.68 13.63 0.24
N PHE A 414 12.04 14.87 -0.13
CA PHE A 414 13.17 15.12 -1.01
C PHE A 414 14.51 14.79 -0.34
N GLU A 415 14.76 15.28 0.88
CA GLU A 415 16.01 15.02 1.61
C GLU A 415 16.18 13.53 1.97
N GLU A 416 15.12 12.87 2.43
CA GLU A 416 15.13 11.44 2.76
C GLU A 416 15.40 10.60 1.50
N ARG A 417 14.72 10.90 0.39
CA ARG A 417 14.93 10.22 -0.90
C ARG A 417 16.32 10.47 -1.47
N MET A 418 16.85 11.68 -1.35
CA MET A 418 18.22 11.99 -1.77
C MET A 418 19.26 11.26 -0.93
N THR A 419 19.01 11.12 0.38
CA THR A 419 19.88 10.38 1.29
C THR A 419 19.88 8.88 0.97
N GLU A 420 18.71 8.30 0.69
CA GLU A 420 18.57 6.91 0.26
C GLU A 420 19.25 6.64 -1.06
N ILE A 421 19.01 7.49 -2.08
CA ILE A 421 19.70 7.42 -3.38
C ILE A 421 21.21 7.53 -3.19
N HIS A 422 21.68 8.39 -2.30
CA HIS A 422 23.10 8.53 -2.02
C HIS A 422 23.69 7.27 -1.37
N LYS A 423 22.98 6.65 -0.42
CA LYS A 423 23.39 5.40 0.22
C LYS A 423 23.45 4.25 -0.79
N GLU A 424 22.43 4.11 -1.63
CA GLU A 424 22.38 3.11 -2.70
C GLU A 424 23.50 3.33 -3.73
N LEU A 425 23.76 4.58 -4.10
CA LEU A 425 24.87 4.94 -4.97
C LEU A 425 26.23 4.51 -4.39
N LEU A 426 26.45 4.71 -3.09
CA LEU A 426 27.68 4.30 -2.41
C LEU A 426 27.83 2.77 -2.40
N THR A 427 26.74 2.02 -2.19
CA THR A 427 26.74 0.56 -2.28
C THR A 427 27.08 0.09 -3.69
N LEU A 428 26.42 0.65 -4.71
CA LEU A 428 26.69 0.34 -6.11
C LEU A 428 28.12 0.69 -6.53
N GLN A 429 28.68 1.79 -6.03
CA GLN A 429 30.08 2.13 -6.24
C GLN A 429 31.03 1.10 -5.62
N ALA A 430 30.73 0.60 -4.42
CA ALA A 430 31.55 -0.43 -3.78
C ALA A 430 31.52 -1.75 -4.57
N GLU A 431 30.34 -2.17 -5.03
CA GLU A 431 30.18 -3.35 -5.87
C GLU A 431 30.88 -3.20 -7.23
N ALA A 432 30.76 -2.03 -7.87
CA ALA A 432 31.45 -1.73 -9.12
C ALA A 432 32.97 -1.77 -8.98
N ASN A 433 33.52 -1.27 -7.87
CA ASN A 433 34.95 -1.33 -7.58
C ASN A 433 35.42 -2.77 -7.37
N GLN A 434 34.68 -3.59 -6.60
CA GLN A 434 34.99 -5.01 -6.46
C GLN A 434 34.99 -5.74 -7.80
N LEU A 435 34.03 -5.42 -8.68
CA LEU A 435 33.98 -6.01 -10.02
C LEU A 435 35.19 -5.59 -10.87
N MET A 436 35.60 -4.32 -10.79
CA MET A 436 36.81 -3.82 -11.46
C MET A 436 38.06 -4.55 -10.96
N ASP A 437 38.21 -4.75 -9.65
CA ASP A 437 39.34 -5.49 -9.07
C ASP A 437 39.39 -6.95 -9.58
N ILE A 438 38.23 -7.62 -9.65
CA ILE A 438 38.12 -8.98 -10.20
C ILE A 438 38.52 -9.00 -11.69
N ILE A 439 38.06 -8.02 -12.47
CA ILE A 439 38.41 -7.92 -13.89
C ILE A 439 39.93 -7.72 -14.03
N SER A 440 40.52 -6.78 -13.29
CA SER A 440 41.96 -6.54 -13.30
C SER A 440 42.76 -7.79 -12.95
N ALA A 441 42.36 -8.53 -11.91
CA ALA A 441 43.00 -9.80 -11.55
C ALA A 441 42.90 -10.86 -12.66
N ASN A 442 41.75 -10.96 -13.33
CA ASN A 442 41.58 -11.88 -14.45
C ASN A 442 42.44 -11.51 -15.68
N PHE A 443 42.64 -10.21 -15.95
CA PHE A 443 43.53 -9.75 -17.01
C PHE A 443 45.00 -10.08 -16.70
N GLU A 444 45.43 -9.91 -15.45
CA GLU A 444 46.77 -10.32 -14.99
C GLU A 444 46.98 -11.84 -15.13
N GLU A 445 45.99 -12.68 -14.80
CA GLU A 445 46.05 -14.13 -15.00
C GLU A 445 46.10 -14.54 -16.49
N LEU A 446 45.51 -13.74 -17.38
CA LEU A 446 45.56 -13.95 -18.83
C LEU A 446 46.86 -13.43 -19.48
N GLY A 447 47.74 -12.77 -18.71
CA GLY A 447 49.04 -12.29 -19.18
C GLY A 447 49.00 -11.10 -20.12
N ILE A 448 47.98 -10.23 -20.00
CA ILE A 448 47.82 -9.00 -20.79
C ILE A 448 48.05 -7.77 -19.90
#